data_AF-A0A0F8W8B0-F1
#
_entry.id   AF-A0A0F8W8B0-F1
#
_cell.length_a   1.000
_cell.length_b   1.000
_cell.length_c   1.000
_cell.angle_alpha   90.00
_cell.angle_beta   90.00
_cell.angle_gamma   90.00
#
_symmetry.space_group_name_H-M   'P 1'
#
loop_
_entity.id
_entity.type
_entity.pdbx_description
1 polymer ?
#
loop_
_entity_poly.entity_id
_entity_poly.type
_entity_poly.pdbx_seq_one_letter_code
_entity_poly.pdbx_strand_id
1 'polypeptide(L)'
;TSTVSVGPYGRLMVMDGATLSAGRLSLIGSSDAMGTVTLTHTGSSLDITGTAYVGPSGRLMVMDGATLSAGRLSLTGTEGALGTFTVTHPQSSVDVTGTAYVGPHGRLAVMDGAIFSAANLSIMGTDGAIGSYTVTHPQSSLDIAGTAYVGPYGRLAVMDGAKVSAGVVTLDGGSLDLGAAASLVVSDRLRFGARCTIAGTTGATIYMTGSDLENQSETPADLAGLAEVKLIFEGGADVDPFEVAGEDMGAVIDGFTDNFALGTLTLGDVYIGKIQLVDDFDNQPGWVGSEALYVSDLNIGAGSYLDLNGLNLYYLEGSIDPAATIVYNGGNLFELQLLLGDFYLD
;
A
#
# COMPACT_ATOMS: atom_id res chain seq x y z
N THR A 1 -34.88 -7.19 9.49
CA THR A 1 -33.71 -6.53 8.85
C THR A 1 -34.22 -5.53 7.85
N SER A 2 -34.20 -4.24 8.18
CA SER A 2 -34.60 -3.17 7.25
C SER A 2 -33.58 -3.06 6.12
N THR A 3 -34.05 -2.76 4.91
CA THR A 3 -33.21 -2.48 3.75
C THR A 3 -33.56 -1.11 3.21
N VAL A 4 -32.55 -0.28 2.99
CA VAL A 4 -32.67 0.94 2.18
C VAL A 4 -32.20 0.60 0.77
N SER A 5 -33.09 0.74 -0.20
CA SER A 5 -32.78 0.52 -1.62
C SER A 5 -32.94 1.82 -2.37
N VAL A 6 -31.85 2.28 -3.00
CA VAL A 6 -31.86 3.43 -3.90
C VAL A 6 -31.60 2.91 -5.31
N GLY A 7 -32.67 2.81 -6.09
CA GLY A 7 -32.61 2.31 -7.47
C GLY A 7 -32.21 3.39 -8.48
N PRO A 8 -32.31 3.07 -9.78
CA PRO A 8 -32.06 4.04 -10.85
C PRO A 8 -32.92 5.29 -10.65
N TYR A 9 -32.30 6.48 -10.79
CA TYR A 9 -32.89 7.80 -10.53
C TYR A 9 -33.22 8.10 -9.07
N GLY A 10 -33.09 7.13 -8.16
CA GLY A 10 -33.29 7.32 -6.74
C GLY A 10 -32.23 8.24 -6.16
N ARG A 11 -32.66 9.15 -5.29
CA ARG A 11 -31.77 10.01 -4.52
C ARG A 11 -32.14 9.96 -3.04
N LEU A 12 -31.16 9.70 -2.20
CA LEU A 12 -31.28 9.81 -0.75
C LEU A 12 -30.22 10.78 -0.26
N MET A 13 -30.63 11.72 0.58
CA MET A 13 -29.75 12.67 1.22
C MET A 13 -29.94 12.58 2.73
N VAL A 14 -28.85 12.43 3.46
CA VAL A 14 -28.80 12.50 4.93
C VAL A 14 -27.98 13.72 5.28
N MET A 15 -28.64 14.72 5.88
CA MET A 15 -28.08 16.06 6.08
C MET A 15 -28.61 16.70 7.37
N ASP A 16 -28.06 17.85 7.74
CA ASP A 16 -28.50 18.66 8.88
C ASP A 16 -28.56 17.90 10.21
N GLY A 17 -27.62 16.99 10.45
CA GLY A 17 -27.56 16.21 11.69
C GLY A 17 -28.54 15.03 11.73
N ALA A 18 -29.16 14.68 10.60
CA ALA A 18 -30.06 13.53 10.52
C ALA A 18 -29.29 12.20 10.66
N THR A 19 -29.92 11.23 11.31
CA THR A 19 -29.44 9.85 11.39
C THR A 19 -30.40 8.91 10.67
N LEU A 20 -29.87 8.06 9.81
CA LEU A 20 -30.59 6.96 9.20
C LEU A 20 -29.92 5.64 9.57
N SER A 21 -30.70 4.65 9.98
CA SER A 21 -30.16 3.31 10.30
C SER A 21 -30.89 2.23 9.51
N ALA A 22 -30.15 1.27 8.98
CA ALA A 22 -30.71 0.13 8.25
C ALA A 22 -29.88 -1.14 8.45
N GLY A 23 -30.50 -2.30 8.24
CA GLY A 23 -29.77 -3.56 8.19
C GLY A 23 -28.92 -3.71 6.94
N ARG A 24 -29.36 -3.14 5.82
CA ARG A 24 -28.66 -3.18 4.52
C ARG A 24 -28.90 -1.89 3.74
N LEU A 25 -27.91 -1.51 2.96
CA LEU A 25 -28.02 -0.47 1.94
C LEU A 25 -27.71 -1.10 0.58
N SER A 26 -28.56 -0.83 -0.41
CA SER A 26 -28.35 -1.26 -1.80
C SER A 26 -28.52 -0.07 -2.73
N LEU A 27 -27.43 0.36 -3.37
CA LEU A 27 -27.44 1.39 -4.40
C LEU A 27 -27.15 0.76 -5.74
N ILE A 28 -28.06 0.93 -6.68
CA ILE A 28 -27.89 0.48 -8.06
C ILE A 28 -28.41 1.55 -9.01
N GLY A 29 -27.73 1.70 -10.14
CA GLY A 29 -28.20 2.50 -11.26
C GLY A 29 -28.54 1.65 -12.48
N SER A 30 -28.59 2.29 -13.63
CA SER A 30 -28.70 1.70 -14.96
C SER A 30 -27.67 2.35 -15.90
N SER A 31 -27.69 1.99 -17.19
CA SER A 31 -26.86 2.63 -18.22
C SER A 31 -27.02 4.16 -18.27
N ASP A 32 -28.22 4.65 -18.00
CA ASP A 32 -28.60 6.05 -18.22
C ASP A 32 -28.90 6.81 -16.93
N ALA A 33 -28.77 6.15 -15.77
CA ALA A 33 -29.18 6.72 -14.50
C ALA A 33 -28.37 6.18 -13.33
N MET A 34 -28.17 7.03 -12.33
CA MET A 34 -27.48 6.64 -11.10
C MET A 34 -28.46 6.57 -9.94
N GLY A 35 -28.28 5.56 -9.08
CA GLY A 35 -28.82 5.58 -7.72
C GLY A 35 -27.81 6.28 -6.81
N THR A 36 -28.22 7.37 -6.15
CA THR A 36 -27.28 8.21 -5.38
C THR A 36 -27.67 8.33 -3.91
N VAL A 37 -26.70 8.13 -3.02
CA VAL A 37 -26.81 8.47 -1.60
C VAL A 37 -25.73 9.49 -1.27
N THR A 38 -26.11 10.58 -0.62
CA THR A 38 -25.19 11.62 -0.15
C THR A 38 -25.40 11.86 1.34
N LEU A 39 -24.31 11.77 2.10
CA LEU A 39 -24.23 12.17 3.50
C LEU A 39 -23.39 13.45 3.55
N THR A 40 -23.93 14.50 4.16
CA THR A 40 -23.27 15.81 4.25
C THR A 40 -23.69 16.54 5.52
N HIS A 41 -22.97 17.59 5.86
CA HIS A 41 -23.03 18.34 7.11
C HIS A 41 -22.62 17.53 8.34
N THR A 42 -21.98 18.23 9.26
CA THR A 42 -21.52 17.67 10.52
C THR A 42 -22.67 17.08 11.33
N GLY A 43 -22.46 15.88 11.87
CA GLY A 43 -23.42 15.18 12.70
C GLY A 43 -24.44 14.33 11.93
N SER A 44 -24.50 14.44 10.60
CA SER A 44 -25.32 13.53 9.78
C SER A 44 -24.69 12.15 9.73
N SER A 45 -25.48 11.09 9.92
CA SER A 45 -24.97 9.73 9.98
C SER A 45 -25.84 8.69 9.26
N LEU A 46 -25.17 7.70 8.67
CA LEU A 46 -25.80 6.49 8.15
C LEU A 46 -25.21 5.26 8.83
N ASP A 47 -26.05 4.49 9.51
CA ASP A 47 -25.63 3.29 10.25
C ASP A 47 -26.16 2.03 9.58
N ILE A 48 -25.27 1.26 8.96
CA ILE A 48 -25.60 0.01 8.25
C ILE A 48 -25.06 -1.19 9.02
N THR A 49 -25.91 -1.86 9.81
CA THR A 49 -25.43 -2.99 10.65
C THR A 49 -24.95 -4.20 9.82
N GLY A 50 -25.37 -4.30 8.56
CA GLY A 50 -25.00 -5.35 7.62
C GLY A 50 -24.11 -4.83 6.49
N THR A 51 -24.57 -4.95 5.25
CA THR A 51 -23.78 -4.59 4.07
C THR A 51 -24.26 -3.30 3.43
N ALA A 52 -23.35 -2.38 3.19
CA ALA A 52 -23.51 -1.29 2.22
C ALA A 52 -23.00 -1.76 0.85
N TYR A 53 -23.93 -1.97 -0.08
CA TYR A 53 -23.63 -2.41 -1.44
C TYR A 53 -23.78 -1.25 -2.42
N VAL A 54 -22.70 -0.89 -3.09
CA VAL A 54 -22.66 0.09 -4.19
C VAL A 54 -22.42 -0.69 -5.50
N GLY A 55 -23.50 -0.99 -6.21
CA GLY A 55 -23.46 -1.74 -7.47
C GLY A 55 -23.22 -0.86 -8.69
N PRO A 56 -23.39 -1.43 -9.90
CA PRO A 56 -23.21 -0.72 -11.17
C PRO A 56 -24.03 0.57 -11.23
N SER A 57 -23.39 1.67 -11.63
CA SER A 57 -23.96 3.03 -11.65
C SER A 57 -24.50 3.52 -10.29
N GLY A 58 -24.11 2.88 -9.19
CA GLY A 58 -24.36 3.37 -7.84
C GLY A 58 -23.33 4.42 -7.43
N ARG A 59 -23.78 5.46 -6.72
CA ARG A 59 -22.88 6.46 -6.13
C ARG A 59 -23.21 6.71 -4.68
N LEU A 60 -22.21 6.50 -3.82
CA LEU A 60 -22.24 6.88 -2.42
C LEU A 60 -21.25 8.03 -2.20
N MET A 61 -21.63 9.02 -1.38
CA MET A 61 -20.75 10.13 -1.02
C MET A 61 -20.90 10.45 0.46
N VAL A 62 -19.78 10.59 1.16
CA VAL A 62 -19.71 11.06 2.55
C VAL A 62 -18.81 12.29 2.56
N MET A 63 -19.35 13.42 3.01
CA MET A 63 -18.65 14.70 2.96
C MET A 63 -19.04 15.64 4.10
N ASP A 64 -18.33 16.77 4.23
CA ASP A 64 -18.62 17.88 5.15
C ASP A 64 -18.83 17.47 6.62
N GLY A 65 -18.05 16.51 7.11
CA GLY A 65 -18.11 16.04 8.50
C GLY A 65 -19.23 15.04 8.81
N ALA A 66 -19.88 14.48 7.78
CA ALA A 66 -20.82 13.39 7.93
C ALA A 66 -20.11 12.04 8.15
N THR A 67 -20.84 11.06 8.70
CA THR A 67 -20.26 9.75 9.04
C THR A 67 -21.07 8.57 8.47
N LEU A 68 -20.37 7.50 8.10
CA LEU A 68 -20.97 6.21 7.71
C LEU A 68 -20.37 5.09 8.55
N SER A 69 -21.22 4.27 9.17
CA SER A 69 -20.80 2.99 9.74
C SER A 69 -21.38 1.83 8.92
N ALA A 70 -20.60 0.79 8.68
CA ALA A 70 -21.06 -0.41 7.99
C ALA A 70 -20.44 -1.69 8.55
N GLY A 71 -21.24 -2.76 8.66
CA GLY A 71 -20.70 -4.09 8.98
C GLY A 71 -19.77 -4.62 7.88
N ARG A 72 -20.12 -4.36 6.62
CA ARG A 72 -19.33 -4.66 5.41
C ARG A 72 -19.61 -3.62 4.34
N LEU A 73 -18.63 -3.38 3.48
CA LEU A 73 -18.76 -2.54 2.30
C LEU A 73 -18.43 -3.37 1.05
N SER A 74 -19.24 -3.27 0.01
CA SER A 74 -18.98 -3.93 -1.27
C SER A 74 -19.26 -2.97 -2.42
N LEU A 75 -18.23 -2.69 -3.22
CA LEU A 75 -18.30 -1.89 -4.42
C LEU A 75 -17.99 -2.77 -5.62
N THR A 76 -18.89 -2.76 -6.60
CA THR A 76 -18.71 -3.50 -7.85
C THR A 76 -19.32 -2.71 -8.97
N GLY A 77 -18.85 -2.93 -10.19
CA GLY A 77 -19.51 -2.43 -11.39
C GLY A 77 -19.58 -3.49 -12.48
N THR A 78 -19.91 -3.03 -13.68
CA THR A 78 -19.80 -3.76 -14.93
C THR A 78 -19.10 -2.87 -15.96
N GLU A 79 -18.77 -3.43 -17.12
CA GLU A 79 -18.26 -2.63 -18.24
C GLU A 79 -19.22 -1.46 -18.53
N GLY A 80 -18.66 -0.24 -18.59
CA GLY A 80 -19.42 1.00 -18.78
C GLY A 80 -20.22 1.52 -17.57
N ALA A 81 -20.33 0.78 -16.46
CA ALA A 81 -21.14 1.16 -15.29
C ALA A 81 -20.41 0.89 -13.98
N LEU A 82 -19.79 1.92 -13.41
CA LEU A 82 -18.98 1.82 -12.20
C LEU A 82 -19.84 1.89 -10.93
N GLY A 83 -19.44 1.14 -9.90
CA GLY A 83 -19.86 1.41 -8.53
C GLY A 83 -18.89 2.40 -7.88
N THR A 84 -19.36 3.55 -7.42
CA THR A 84 -18.49 4.65 -6.97
C THR A 84 -18.78 5.06 -5.53
N PHE A 85 -17.71 5.22 -4.73
CA PHE A 85 -17.80 5.77 -3.39
C PHE A 85 -16.71 6.81 -3.17
N THR A 86 -17.09 7.99 -2.73
CA THR A 86 -16.18 9.07 -2.35
C THR A 86 -16.37 9.45 -0.89
N VAL A 87 -15.26 9.55 -0.16
CA VAL A 87 -15.18 10.20 1.15
C VAL A 87 -14.26 11.41 1.00
N THR A 88 -14.76 12.59 1.34
CA THR A 88 -14.03 13.84 1.10
C THR A 88 -14.33 14.87 2.19
N HIS A 89 -13.52 15.92 2.25
CA HIS A 89 -13.52 16.99 3.24
C HIS A 89 -13.11 16.54 4.65
N PRO A 90 -12.52 17.45 5.45
CA PRO A 90 -12.11 17.14 6.81
C PRO A 90 -13.26 16.65 7.69
N GLN A 91 -12.93 15.79 8.65
CA GLN A 91 -13.86 15.21 9.64
C GLN A 91 -14.91 14.25 9.08
N SER A 92 -15.06 14.14 7.76
CA SER A 92 -15.85 13.09 7.15
C SER A 92 -15.20 11.75 7.42
N SER A 93 -15.97 10.79 7.92
CA SER A 93 -15.41 9.49 8.31
C SER A 93 -16.29 8.31 7.91
N VAL A 94 -15.61 7.21 7.59
CA VAL A 94 -16.25 5.92 7.34
C VAL A 94 -15.60 4.87 8.19
N ASP A 95 -16.40 4.07 8.87
CA ASP A 95 -15.94 2.93 9.65
C ASP A 95 -16.61 1.64 9.16
N VAL A 96 -15.79 0.70 8.66
CA VAL A 96 -16.24 -0.62 8.21
C VAL A 96 -15.72 -1.68 9.18
N THR A 97 -16.57 -2.18 10.08
CA THR A 97 -16.14 -3.13 11.11
C THR A 97 -15.69 -4.49 10.56
N GLY A 98 -15.99 -4.78 9.30
CA GLY A 98 -15.60 -5.98 8.58
C GLY A 98 -14.73 -5.67 7.36
N THR A 99 -15.05 -6.33 6.24
CA THR A 99 -14.30 -6.15 5.00
C THR A 99 -14.88 -5.02 4.16
N ALA A 100 -14.00 -4.12 3.70
CA ALA A 100 -14.24 -3.28 2.53
C ALA A 100 -13.77 -4.02 1.28
N TYR A 101 -14.70 -4.37 0.40
CA TYR A 101 -14.43 -5.05 -0.87
C TYR A 101 -14.61 -4.07 -2.03
N VAL A 102 -13.56 -3.89 -2.82
CA VAL A 102 -13.58 -3.13 -4.07
C VAL A 102 -13.33 -4.12 -5.20
N GLY A 103 -14.41 -4.62 -5.80
CA GLY A 103 -14.35 -5.57 -6.91
C GLY A 103 -14.10 -4.89 -8.25
N PRO A 104 -14.12 -5.68 -9.35
CA PRO A 104 -13.97 -5.16 -10.71
C PRO A 104 -14.94 -4.00 -10.98
N HIS A 105 -14.42 -2.93 -11.59
CA HIS A 105 -15.16 -1.68 -11.86
C HIS A 105 -15.70 -0.94 -10.62
N GLY A 106 -15.31 -1.36 -9.41
CA GLY A 106 -15.50 -0.60 -8.19
C GLY A 106 -14.44 0.50 -8.07
N ARG A 107 -14.86 1.71 -7.69
CA ARG A 107 -13.94 2.81 -7.40
C ARG A 107 -14.25 3.45 -6.07
N LEU A 108 -13.27 3.43 -5.17
CA LEU A 108 -13.33 4.09 -3.87
C LEU A 108 -12.25 5.16 -3.82
N ALA A 109 -12.60 6.36 -3.37
CA ALA A 109 -11.65 7.43 -3.13
C ALA A 109 -11.84 8.08 -1.76
N VAL A 110 -10.73 8.29 -1.05
CA VAL A 110 -10.63 9.06 0.21
C VAL A 110 -9.72 10.25 -0.05
N MET A 111 -10.21 11.46 0.17
CA MET A 111 -9.51 12.68 -0.22
C MET A 111 -9.80 13.85 0.72
N ASP A 112 -9.05 14.95 0.55
CA ASP A 112 -9.28 16.24 1.22
C ASP A 112 -9.41 16.17 2.75
N GLY A 113 -8.60 15.34 3.41
CA GLY A 113 -8.56 15.21 4.87
C GLY A 113 -9.65 14.30 5.46
N ALA A 114 -10.32 13.50 4.63
CA ALA A 114 -11.26 12.49 5.07
C ALA A 114 -10.57 11.23 5.60
N ILE A 115 -11.28 10.47 6.45
CA ILE A 115 -10.75 9.27 7.11
C ILE A 115 -11.61 8.06 6.75
N PHE A 116 -10.96 6.93 6.48
CA PHE A 116 -11.63 5.65 6.28
C PHE A 116 -10.95 4.56 7.11
N SER A 117 -11.71 3.81 7.90
CA SER A 117 -11.22 2.62 8.60
C SER A 117 -11.93 1.35 8.14
N ALA A 118 -11.21 0.24 8.11
CA ALA A 118 -11.80 -1.07 7.98
C ALA A 118 -11.06 -2.15 8.77
N ALA A 119 -11.73 -3.24 9.13
CA ALA A 119 -11.03 -4.40 9.67
C ALA A 119 -10.14 -5.05 8.61
N ASN A 120 -10.63 -5.19 7.38
CA ASN A 120 -9.86 -5.71 6.25
C ASN A 120 -10.23 -5.00 4.95
N LEU A 121 -9.30 -5.00 4.00
CA LEU A 121 -9.49 -4.49 2.65
C LEU A 121 -9.18 -5.58 1.63
N SER A 122 -10.04 -5.71 0.62
CA SER A 122 -9.79 -6.53 -0.56
C SER A 122 -10.10 -5.72 -1.81
N ILE A 123 -9.08 -5.55 -2.66
CA ILE A 123 -9.21 -4.90 -3.97
C ILE A 123 -8.94 -5.95 -5.03
N MET A 124 -9.90 -6.15 -5.92
CA MET A 124 -9.83 -7.16 -6.97
C MET A 124 -10.16 -6.54 -8.32
N GLY A 125 -9.54 -7.06 -9.37
CA GLY A 125 -9.91 -6.82 -10.74
C GLY A 125 -10.00 -8.11 -11.55
N THR A 126 -10.21 -7.93 -12.84
CA THR A 126 -10.02 -8.94 -13.88
C THR A 126 -9.30 -8.28 -15.05
N ASP A 127 -8.87 -9.07 -16.04
CA ASP A 127 -8.38 -8.51 -17.29
C ASP A 127 -9.43 -7.55 -17.88
N GLY A 128 -9.01 -6.32 -18.22
CA GLY A 128 -9.87 -5.22 -18.67
C GLY A 128 -10.73 -4.51 -17.60
N ALA A 129 -10.71 -4.95 -16.33
CA ALA A 129 -11.56 -4.38 -15.28
C ALA A 129 -10.84 -4.23 -13.94
N ILE A 130 -10.42 -3.00 -13.63
CA ILE A 130 -9.69 -2.69 -12.40
C ILE A 130 -10.68 -2.29 -11.30
N GLY A 131 -10.59 -2.94 -10.14
CA GLY A 131 -11.07 -2.38 -8.88
C GLY A 131 -10.00 -1.45 -8.32
N SER A 132 -10.38 -0.23 -7.93
CA SER A 132 -9.40 0.77 -7.47
C SER A 132 -9.78 1.45 -6.17
N TYR A 133 -8.83 1.53 -5.24
CA TYR A 133 -8.90 2.37 -4.06
C TYR A 133 -7.83 3.46 -4.17
N THR A 134 -8.21 4.72 -4.05
CA THR A 134 -7.26 5.85 -4.01
C THR A 134 -7.40 6.63 -2.71
N VAL A 135 -6.28 6.86 -2.03
CA VAL A 135 -6.15 7.81 -0.92
C VAL A 135 -5.24 8.94 -1.40
N THR A 136 -5.71 10.18 -1.38
CA THR A 136 -4.97 11.33 -1.93
C THR A 136 -5.19 12.58 -1.08
N HIS A 137 -4.29 13.55 -1.22
CA HIS A 137 -4.19 14.80 -0.46
C HIS A 137 -3.73 14.60 0.99
N PRO A 138 -3.06 15.62 1.57
CA PRO A 138 -2.60 15.56 2.94
C PRO A 138 -3.75 15.35 3.94
N GLN A 139 -3.45 14.67 5.05
CA GLN A 139 -4.38 14.34 6.14
C GLN A 139 -5.49 13.34 5.78
N SER A 140 -5.63 12.95 4.51
CA SER A 140 -6.48 11.84 4.13
C SER A 140 -5.85 10.53 4.61
N SER A 141 -6.64 9.66 5.25
CA SER A 141 -6.12 8.38 5.75
C SER A 141 -7.02 7.19 5.47
N LEU A 142 -6.37 6.04 5.28
CA LEU A 142 -6.97 4.72 5.30
C LEU A 142 -6.28 3.87 6.37
N ASP A 143 -7.05 3.43 7.35
CA ASP A 143 -6.54 2.62 8.46
C ASP A 143 -7.18 1.22 8.42
N ILE A 144 -6.35 0.21 8.14
CA ILE A 144 -6.76 -1.19 8.04
C ILE A 144 -6.25 -1.95 9.26
N ALA A 145 -7.15 -2.47 10.10
CA ALA A 145 -6.74 -3.13 11.33
C ALA A 145 -6.01 -4.47 11.08
N GLY A 146 -6.39 -5.19 10.02
CA GLY A 146 -5.81 -6.47 9.63
C GLY A 146 -5.10 -6.38 8.30
N THR A 147 -5.67 -7.03 7.28
CA THR A 147 -5.02 -7.20 5.97
C THR A 147 -5.59 -6.26 4.91
N ALA A 148 -4.69 -5.60 4.19
CA ALA A 148 -4.94 -4.98 2.89
C ALA A 148 -4.45 -5.93 1.78
N TYR A 149 -5.39 -6.65 1.16
CA TYR A 149 -5.13 -7.54 0.04
C TYR A 149 -5.45 -6.85 -1.29
N VAL A 150 -4.45 -6.68 -2.13
CA VAL A 150 -4.58 -6.18 -3.50
C VAL A 150 -4.33 -7.35 -4.44
N GLY A 151 -5.41 -8.03 -4.81
CA GLY A 151 -5.35 -9.21 -5.68
C GLY A 151 -5.21 -8.85 -7.16
N PRO A 152 -5.37 -9.83 -8.06
CA PRO A 152 -5.11 -9.68 -9.48
C PRO A 152 -5.82 -8.47 -10.08
N TYR A 153 -5.08 -7.60 -10.78
CA TYR A 153 -5.58 -6.38 -11.42
C TYR A 153 -6.25 -5.36 -10.48
N GLY A 154 -6.21 -5.59 -9.16
CA GLY A 154 -6.60 -4.60 -8.17
C GLY A 154 -5.54 -3.50 -8.09
N ARG A 155 -5.96 -2.28 -7.74
CA ARG A 155 -5.05 -1.13 -7.58
C ARG A 155 -5.30 -0.40 -6.27
N LEU A 156 -4.26 -0.27 -5.47
CA LEU A 156 -4.20 0.66 -4.34
C LEU A 156 -3.29 1.83 -4.72
N ALA A 157 -3.78 3.06 -4.59
CA ALA A 157 -2.98 4.26 -4.82
C ALA A 157 -2.97 5.16 -3.57
N VAL A 158 -1.78 5.57 -3.13
CA VAL A 158 -1.55 6.51 -2.04
C VAL A 158 -0.78 7.69 -2.61
N MET A 159 -1.40 8.86 -2.64
CA MET A 159 -0.88 9.99 -3.41
C MET A 159 -0.85 11.27 -2.58
N ASP A 160 -0.03 12.22 -3.00
CA ASP A 160 -0.11 13.63 -2.59
C ASP A 160 -0.12 13.85 -1.06
N GLY A 161 0.77 13.17 -0.34
CA GLY A 161 0.87 13.31 1.12
C GLY A 161 -0.17 12.53 1.93
N ALA A 162 -0.97 11.66 1.30
CA ALA A 162 -1.91 10.79 1.99
C ALA A 162 -1.21 9.67 2.76
N LYS A 163 -1.95 9.04 3.70
CA LYS A 163 -1.46 7.95 4.53
C LYS A 163 -2.33 6.70 4.41
N VAL A 164 -1.70 5.53 4.33
CA VAL A 164 -2.33 4.23 4.54
C VAL A 164 -1.61 3.51 5.68
N SER A 165 -2.36 2.86 6.58
CA SER A 165 -1.81 1.95 7.57
C SER A 165 -2.50 0.58 7.47
N ALA A 166 -1.72 -0.50 7.62
CA ALA A 166 -2.23 -1.85 7.70
C ALA A 166 -1.32 -2.73 8.57
N GLY A 167 -1.86 -3.79 9.18
CA GLY A 167 -1.02 -4.84 9.75
C GLY A 167 -0.28 -5.56 8.63
N VAL A 168 -1.04 -6.19 7.73
CA VAL A 168 -0.51 -6.91 6.58
C VAL A 168 -0.89 -6.20 5.29
N VAL A 169 0.08 -6.02 4.39
CA VAL A 169 -0.14 -5.62 3.00
C VAL A 169 0.31 -6.76 2.10
N THR A 170 -0.58 -7.22 1.23
CA THR A 170 -0.26 -8.26 0.25
C THR A 170 -0.67 -7.80 -1.14
N LEU A 171 0.31 -7.74 -2.05
CA LEU A 171 0.08 -7.51 -3.46
C LEU A 171 0.21 -8.85 -4.19
N ASP A 172 -0.87 -9.37 -4.74
CA ASP A 172 -0.91 -10.71 -5.37
C ASP A 172 -1.48 -10.58 -6.78
N GLY A 173 -0.64 -10.15 -7.72
CA GLY A 173 -1.07 -9.78 -9.08
C GLY A 173 -1.71 -8.39 -9.19
N GLY A 174 -1.76 -7.63 -8.09
CA GLY A 174 -2.27 -6.26 -8.03
C GLY A 174 -1.16 -5.21 -8.06
N SER A 175 -1.55 -3.94 -8.13
CA SER A 175 -0.63 -2.81 -8.18
C SER A 175 -0.72 -1.91 -6.95
N LEU A 176 0.43 -1.39 -6.54
CA LEU A 176 0.57 -0.35 -5.54
C LEU A 176 1.22 0.89 -6.17
N ASP A 177 0.55 2.03 -6.05
CA ASP A 177 1.08 3.31 -6.53
C ASP A 177 1.34 4.21 -5.32
N LEU A 178 2.57 4.67 -5.16
CA LEU A 178 3.00 5.59 -4.10
C LEU A 178 3.48 6.90 -4.74
N GLY A 179 2.66 7.94 -4.61
CA GLY A 179 2.97 9.28 -5.08
C GLY A 179 3.88 10.06 -4.12
N ALA A 180 4.29 11.26 -4.53
CA ALA A 180 5.14 12.13 -3.71
C ALA A 180 4.55 12.37 -2.31
N ALA A 181 5.42 12.28 -1.29
CA ALA A 181 5.09 12.41 0.13
C ALA A 181 4.06 11.40 0.67
N ALA A 182 3.64 10.40 -0.11
CA ALA A 182 2.75 9.35 0.35
C ALA A 182 3.42 8.51 1.43
N SER A 183 2.63 8.05 2.41
CA SER A 183 3.10 7.18 3.49
C SER A 183 2.27 5.90 3.52
N LEU A 184 2.96 4.76 3.43
CA LEU A 184 2.41 3.46 3.76
C LEU A 184 3.04 2.99 5.07
N VAL A 185 2.23 2.58 6.04
CA VAL A 185 2.70 1.99 7.31
C VAL A 185 2.26 0.55 7.37
N VAL A 186 3.20 -0.34 7.60
CA VAL A 186 3.03 -1.78 7.75
C VAL A 186 3.51 -2.18 9.14
N SER A 187 2.75 -2.99 9.87
CA SER A 187 3.08 -3.35 11.26
C SER A 187 3.12 -4.86 11.54
N ASP A 188 3.09 -5.68 10.50
CA ASP A 188 3.20 -7.14 10.58
C ASP A 188 3.94 -7.68 9.36
N ARG A 189 3.42 -7.49 8.14
CA ARG A 189 4.09 -8.00 6.93
C ARG A 189 3.75 -7.24 5.65
N LEU A 190 4.76 -6.98 4.84
CA LEU A 190 4.62 -6.56 3.44
C LEU A 190 5.02 -7.73 2.53
N ARG A 191 4.11 -8.14 1.63
CA ARG A 191 4.36 -9.22 0.67
C ARG A 191 4.14 -8.75 -0.76
N PHE A 192 5.18 -8.89 -1.57
CA PHE A 192 5.15 -8.80 -3.02
C PHE A 192 4.97 -10.20 -3.61
N GLY A 193 3.82 -10.47 -4.20
CA GLY A 193 3.56 -11.71 -4.93
C GLY A 193 4.17 -11.69 -6.34
N ALA A 194 4.23 -12.87 -6.98
CA ALA A 194 4.97 -13.11 -8.22
C ALA A 194 4.67 -12.20 -9.43
N ARG A 195 3.54 -11.49 -9.43
CA ARG A 195 3.09 -10.64 -10.55
C ARG A 195 2.52 -9.31 -10.09
N CYS A 196 2.89 -8.87 -8.88
CA CYS A 196 2.49 -7.55 -8.42
C CYS A 196 3.36 -6.47 -9.05
N THR A 197 2.83 -5.26 -9.14
CA THR A 197 3.61 -4.11 -9.62
C THR A 197 3.64 -3.00 -8.59
N ILE A 198 4.72 -2.24 -8.57
CA ILE A 198 4.83 -1.01 -7.79
C ILE A 198 5.27 0.16 -8.65
N ALA A 199 4.55 1.28 -8.53
CA ALA A 199 4.96 2.57 -9.05
C ALA A 199 5.32 3.47 -7.86
N GLY A 200 6.59 3.79 -7.71
CA GLY A 200 7.10 4.72 -6.70
C GLY A 200 7.35 6.11 -7.30
N THR A 201 7.30 7.12 -6.46
CA THR A 201 7.75 8.48 -6.77
C THR A 201 8.68 8.93 -5.66
N THR A 202 9.76 9.62 -6.01
CA THR A 202 10.71 10.18 -5.04
C THR A 202 9.97 10.93 -3.92
N GLY A 203 10.34 10.63 -2.67
CA GLY A 203 9.73 11.20 -1.47
C GLY A 203 8.52 10.42 -0.93
N ALA A 204 8.09 9.34 -1.58
CA ALA A 204 7.23 8.34 -0.97
C ALA A 204 7.99 7.55 0.11
N THR A 205 7.28 7.08 1.13
CA THR A 205 7.88 6.29 2.22
C THR A 205 7.01 5.12 2.62
N ILE A 206 7.65 3.96 2.79
CA ILE A 206 7.08 2.78 3.42
C ILE A 206 7.73 2.64 4.81
N TYR A 207 6.93 2.69 5.86
CA TYR A 207 7.35 2.45 7.24
C TYR A 207 7.00 1.01 7.63
N MET A 208 8.02 0.25 8.00
CA MET A 208 7.96 -1.12 8.49
C MET A 208 8.17 -1.08 10.01
N THR A 209 7.09 -1.30 10.76
CA THR A 209 7.04 -1.00 12.21
C THR A 209 7.16 -2.25 13.09
N GLY A 210 8.21 -3.05 12.84
CA GLY A 210 8.30 -4.44 13.29
C GLY A 210 7.56 -5.34 12.30
N SER A 211 8.12 -5.55 11.11
CA SER A 211 7.40 -6.19 10.01
C SER A 211 8.31 -6.93 9.05
N ASP A 212 7.85 -8.10 8.60
CA ASP A 212 8.52 -8.92 7.61
C ASP A 212 8.37 -8.30 6.21
N LEU A 213 9.40 -8.45 5.37
CA LEU A 213 9.33 -8.16 3.94
C LEU A 213 9.56 -9.44 3.14
N GLU A 214 8.52 -9.90 2.44
CA GLU A 214 8.59 -11.04 1.52
C GLU A 214 8.53 -10.55 0.06
N ASN A 215 9.51 -10.92 -0.74
CA ASN A 215 9.48 -10.74 -2.19
C ASN A 215 9.42 -12.10 -2.90
N GLN A 216 8.36 -12.32 -3.67
CA GLN A 216 8.17 -13.52 -4.48
C GLN A 216 8.12 -13.19 -5.98
N SER A 217 8.44 -11.94 -6.34
CA SER A 217 8.49 -11.50 -7.73
C SER A 217 9.70 -12.13 -8.43
N GLU A 218 9.47 -12.66 -9.62
CA GLU A 218 10.52 -13.16 -10.52
C GLU A 218 10.87 -12.11 -11.60
N THR A 219 10.30 -10.90 -11.51
CA THR A 219 10.44 -9.85 -12.54
C THR A 219 10.85 -8.52 -11.90
N PRO A 220 12.15 -8.15 -11.95
CA PRO A 220 12.67 -6.90 -11.41
C PRO A 220 11.92 -5.65 -11.88
N ALA A 221 11.58 -5.61 -13.17
CA ALA A 221 10.89 -4.48 -13.80
C ALA A 221 9.51 -4.18 -13.17
N ASP A 222 8.83 -5.20 -12.65
CA ASP A 222 7.52 -5.04 -12.01
C ASP A 222 7.65 -4.32 -10.65
N LEU A 223 8.81 -4.44 -10.00
CA LEU A 223 9.13 -3.78 -8.74
C LEU A 223 10.07 -2.57 -8.87
N ALA A 224 10.33 -2.10 -10.09
CA ALA A 224 11.26 -1.00 -10.36
C ALA A 224 10.93 0.30 -9.60
N GLY A 225 9.66 0.51 -9.23
CA GLY A 225 9.25 1.63 -8.39
C GLY A 225 9.90 1.68 -7.00
N LEU A 226 10.45 0.56 -6.49
CA LEU A 226 11.18 0.53 -5.21
C LEU A 226 12.47 1.36 -5.24
N ALA A 227 13.05 1.58 -6.42
CA ALA A 227 14.20 2.46 -6.60
C ALA A 227 13.89 3.94 -6.23
N GLU A 228 12.61 4.31 -6.20
CA GLU A 228 12.15 5.69 -5.94
C GLU A 228 11.59 5.89 -4.53
N VAL A 229 11.57 4.84 -3.70
CA VAL A 229 10.89 4.84 -2.40
C VAL A 229 11.90 4.74 -1.27
N LYS A 230 11.62 5.43 -0.15
CA LYS A 230 12.31 5.20 1.11
C LYS A 230 11.62 4.08 1.90
N LEU A 231 12.34 3.03 2.21
CA LEU A 231 11.90 1.96 3.09
C LEU A 231 12.56 2.13 4.46
N ILE A 232 11.76 2.28 5.51
CA ILE A 232 12.22 2.51 6.88
C ILE A 232 11.79 1.35 7.75
N PHE A 233 12.74 0.62 8.32
CA PHE A 233 12.48 -0.32 9.41
C PHE A 233 12.77 0.35 10.73
N GLU A 234 11.77 0.41 11.60
CA GLU A 234 11.90 1.00 12.92
C GLU A 234 10.91 0.37 13.90
N GLY A 235 11.29 0.27 15.16
CA GLY A 235 10.48 -0.47 16.14
C GLY A 235 10.60 -1.97 15.93
N GLY A 236 9.67 -2.72 16.53
CA GLY A 236 9.76 -4.17 16.62
C GLY A 236 10.60 -4.65 17.81
N ALA A 237 10.17 -5.78 18.41
CA ALA A 237 10.93 -6.43 19.47
C ALA A 237 12.01 -7.36 18.90
N ASP A 238 11.63 -8.08 17.85
CA ASP A 238 12.39 -9.14 17.21
C ASP A 238 13.22 -8.62 16.04
N VAL A 239 13.92 -9.54 15.36
CA VAL A 239 14.66 -9.26 14.13
C VAL A 239 13.77 -9.70 12.98
N ASP A 240 13.38 -8.76 12.13
CA ASP A 240 12.42 -9.02 11.05
C ASP A 240 13.14 -9.60 9.82
N PRO A 241 12.63 -10.68 9.20
CA PRO A 241 13.13 -11.17 7.92
C PRO A 241 12.96 -10.15 6.80
N PHE A 242 14.01 -9.99 6.02
CA PHE A 242 14.06 -9.16 4.82
C PHE A 242 14.50 -10.04 3.64
N GLU A 243 13.56 -10.35 2.75
CA GLU A 243 13.85 -11.10 1.53
C GLU A 243 14.73 -10.29 0.58
N VAL A 244 15.91 -10.83 0.24
CA VAL A 244 16.73 -10.32 -0.87
C VAL A 244 16.18 -10.88 -2.19
N ALA A 245 16.58 -10.28 -3.32
CA ALA A 245 15.94 -10.61 -4.61
C ALA A 245 16.86 -10.44 -5.83
N GLY A 246 17.95 -9.70 -5.67
CA GLY A 246 18.87 -9.39 -6.78
C GLY A 246 19.82 -10.55 -7.05
N GLU A 247 20.14 -10.79 -8.31
CA GLU A 247 21.32 -11.56 -8.69
C GLU A 247 22.56 -10.93 -8.03
N ASP A 248 23.40 -11.73 -7.38
CA ASP A 248 24.69 -11.25 -6.87
C ASP A 248 25.67 -11.05 -8.04
N MET A 249 25.62 -9.84 -8.61
CA MET A 249 26.51 -9.35 -9.65
C MET A 249 27.84 -8.82 -9.09
N GLY A 250 28.03 -8.86 -7.77
CA GLY A 250 29.13 -8.22 -7.08
C GLY A 250 29.00 -6.70 -6.99
N ALA A 251 30.10 -6.05 -6.62
CA ALA A 251 30.18 -4.60 -6.42
C ALA A 251 30.33 -3.84 -7.75
N VAL A 252 29.33 -3.96 -8.62
CA VAL A 252 29.26 -3.30 -9.93
C VAL A 252 27.96 -2.51 -10.08
N ILE A 253 27.99 -1.42 -10.85
CA ILE A 253 26.84 -0.54 -11.02
C ILE A 253 25.66 -1.23 -11.71
N ASP A 254 25.94 -2.23 -12.56
CA ASP A 254 24.92 -3.01 -13.25
C ASP A 254 23.98 -3.73 -12.27
N GLY A 255 24.45 -4.07 -11.05
CA GLY A 255 23.62 -4.68 -10.01
C GLY A 255 22.52 -3.78 -9.45
N PHE A 256 22.55 -2.47 -9.76
CA PHE A 256 21.52 -1.50 -9.35
C PHE A 256 20.44 -1.29 -10.42
N THR A 257 20.55 -1.92 -11.59
CA THR A 257 19.61 -1.76 -12.72
C THR A 257 18.93 -3.08 -12.99
N ASP A 258 17.59 -3.08 -13.11
CA ASP A 258 16.80 -4.27 -13.42
C ASP A 258 17.13 -5.50 -12.53
N ASN A 259 17.44 -5.25 -11.25
CA ASN A 259 17.89 -6.28 -10.30
C ASN A 259 17.30 -6.10 -8.89
N PHE A 260 16.03 -5.70 -8.80
CA PHE A 260 15.31 -5.44 -7.54
C PHE A 260 15.99 -4.44 -6.59
N ALA A 261 16.82 -3.55 -7.12
CA ALA A 261 17.52 -2.56 -6.33
C ALA A 261 16.54 -1.59 -5.64
N LEU A 262 16.88 -1.23 -4.41
CA LEU A 262 16.12 -0.27 -3.61
C LEU A 262 16.69 1.15 -3.76
N GLY A 263 15.80 2.13 -3.60
CA GLY A 263 16.18 3.53 -3.48
C GLY A 263 16.90 3.76 -2.15
N THR A 264 16.12 3.89 -1.07
CA THR A 264 16.69 4.11 0.27
C THR A 264 16.23 3.01 1.23
N LEU A 265 17.17 2.43 1.96
CA LEU A 265 16.89 1.57 3.12
C LEU A 265 17.38 2.29 4.38
N THR A 266 16.49 2.49 5.34
CA THR A 266 16.81 3.04 6.66
C THR A 266 16.50 2.05 7.76
N LEU A 267 17.49 1.71 8.57
CA LEU A 267 17.32 0.93 9.79
C LEU A 267 17.45 1.86 10.99
N GLY A 268 16.32 2.16 11.58
CA GLY A 268 16.15 2.99 12.75
C GLY A 268 16.36 4.48 12.54
N ASP A 269 15.26 5.14 12.20
CA ASP A 269 15.12 6.59 12.08
C ASP A 269 14.71 7.18 13.44
N VAL A 270 13.44 6.98 13.84
CA VAL A 270 12.94 7.44 15.15
C VAL A 270 13.13 6.36 16.22
N TYR A 271 12.88 5.10 15.86
CA TYR A 271 13.05 3.94 16.75
C TYR A 271 14.08 2.97 16.19
N ILE A 272 14.70 2.15 17.03
CA ILE A 272 15.66 1.12 16.59
C ILE A 272 15.02 0.19 15.57
N GLY A 273 15.66 -0.02 14.41
CA GLY A 273 15.26 -1.01 13.41
C GLY A 273 16.12 -2.26 13.48
N LYS A 274 15.54 -3.44 13.24
CA LYS A 274 16.27 -4.71 13.26
C LYS A 274 15.81 -5.63 12.13
N ILE A 275 16.73 -5.98 11.24
CA ILE A 275 16.43 -6.93 10.15
C ILE A 275 17.49 -8.03 10.04
N GLN A 276 17.06 -9.17 9.49
CA GLN A 276 17.93 -10.24 9.02
C GLN A 276 17.64 -10.50 7.55
N LEU A 277 18.67 -10.49 6.70
CA LEU A 277 18.52 -10.85 5.31
C LEU A 277 18.21 -12.35 5.17
N VAL A 278 17.27 -12.68 4.29
CA VAL A 278 16.88 -14.06 3.96
C VAL A 278 16.76 -14.19 2.44
N ASP A 279 16.94 -15.42 1.95
CA ASP A 279 16.85 -15.85 0.56
C ASP A 279 15.95 -17.10 0.57
N ASP A 280 14.65 -16.86 0.84
CA ASP A 280 13.63 -17.90 0.97
C ASP A 280 12.91 -18.17 -0.36
N PHE A 281 12.97 -17.22 -1.31
CA PHE A 281 12.33 -17.29 -2.61
C PHE A 281 13.33 -17.03 -3.75
N ASP A 282 13.39 -17.97 -4.69
CA ASP A 282 14.14 -17.80 -5.93
C ASP A 282 13.47 -16.73 -6.83
N ASN A 283 13.92 -15.49 -6.70
CA ASN A 283 13.48 -14.32 -7.47
C ASN A 283 14.20 -14.26 -8.82
N GLN A 284 15.25 -15.07 -9.01
CA GLN A 284 16.05 -15.16 -10.24
C GLN A 284 16.17 -16.61 -10.75
N PRO A 285 15.07 -17.29 -11.13
CA PRO A 285 15.07 -18.73 -11.44
C PRO A 285 15.89 -19.11 -12.68
N GLY A 286 16.34 -18.13 -13.47
CA GLY A 286 17.26 -18.32 -14.59
C GLY A 286 18.75 -18.33 -14.21
N TRP A 287 19.08 -17.97 -12.97
CA TRP A 287 20.44 -17.81 -12.47
C TRP A 287 20.76 -18.83 -11.37
N VAL A 288 22.05 -19.05 -11.09
CA VAL A 288 22.52 -19.96 -10.05
C VAL A 288 23.52 -19.24 -9.16
N GLY A 289 23.18 -19.10 -7.89
CA GLY A 289 24.02 -18.51 -6.85
C GLY A 289 23.18 -18.12 -5.65
N SER A 290 23.71 -17.26 -4.78
CA SER A 290 22.96 -16.65 -3.67
C SER A 290 22.51 -15.27 -4.06
N GLU A 291 21.28 -14.92 -3.72
CA GLU A 291 20.78 -13.58 -4.00
C GLU A 291 21.47 -12.52 -3.11
N ALA A 292 21.37 -11.26 -3.53
CA ALA A 292 22.00 -10.12 -2.86
C ALA A 292 21.07 -8.91 -2.81
N LEU A 293 21.36 -8.02 -1.86
CA LEU A 293 20.65 -6.77 -1.68
C LEU A 293 21.44 -5.60 -2.26
N TYR A 294 20.81 -4.85 -3.17
CA TYR A 294 21.35 -3.62 -3.74
C TYR A 294 20.52 -2.41 -3.26
N VAL A 295 21.17 -1.42 -2.64
CA VAL A 295 20.49 -0.23 -2.08
C VAL A 295 21.24 1.03 -2.46
N SER A 296 20.58 2.01 -3.09
CA SER A 296 21.27 3.23 -3.49
C SER A 296 21.74 4.05 -2.29
N ASP A 297 20.87 4.25 -1.27
CA ASP A 297 21.17 4.96 -0.03
C ASP A 297 20.89 4.08 1.21
N LEU A 298 21.94 3.65 1.91
CA LEU A 298 21.86 2.83 3.12
C LEU A 298 22.11 3.66 4.39
N ASN A 299 21.08 3.79 5.23
CA ASN A 299 21.17 4.49 6.51
C ASN A 299 20.92 3.52 7.67
N ILE A 300 21.89 3.38 8.58
CA ILE A 300 21.75 2.53 9.77
C ILE A 300 21.98 3.42 11.00
N GLY A 301 20.90 3.71 11.72
CA GLY A 301 20.91 4.53 12.92
C GLY A 301 21.50 3.83 14.15
N ALA A 302 21.73 4.62 15.21
CA ALA A 302 22.33 4.16 16.45
C ALA A 302 21.50 3.03 17.11
N GLY A 303 22.16 1.93 17.46
CA GLY A 303 21.52 0.79 18.12
C GLY A 303 20.72 -0.13 17.21
N SER A 304 20.56 0.22 15.92
CA SER A 304 19.95 -0.65 14.91
C SER A 304 20.79 -1.90 14.65
N TYR A 305 20.12 -2.94 14.16
CA TYR A 305 20.70 -4.26 13.96
C TYR A 305 20.47 -4.74 12.53
N LEU A 306 21.56 -5.12 11.85
CA LEU A 306 21.53 -5.73 10.53
C LEU A 306 22.29 -7.05 10.57
N ASP A 307 21.59 -8.16 10.38
CA ASP A 307 22.20 -9.47 10.17
C ASP A 307 22.16 -9.83 8.68
N LEU A 308 23.32 -9.97 8.07
CA LEU A 308 23.45 -10.34 6.67
C LEU A 308 23.19 -11.83 6.42
N ASN A 309 23.23 -12.67 7.46
CA ASN A 309 22.90 -14.10 7.38
C ASN A 309 23.63 -14.87 6.26
N GLY A 310 24.86 -14.48 5.93
CA GLY A 310 25.61 -15.11 4.84
C GLY A 310 25.46 -14.45 3.46
N LEU A 311 24.56 -13.48 3.30
CA LEU A 311 24.24 -12.80 2.05
C LEU A 311 25.03 -11.50 1.86
N ASN A 312 25.14 -11.04 0.61
CA ASN A 312 25.86 -9.81 0.30
C ASN A 312 24.91 -8.60 0.20
N LEU A 313 25.37 -7.45 0.68
CA LEU A 313 24.70 -6.16 0.55
C LEU A 313 25.64 -5.15 -0.10
N TYR A 314 25.18 -4.55 -1.19
CA TYR A 314 25.87 -3.53 -1.97
C TYR A 314 25.13 -2.19 -1.84
N TYR A 315 25.87 -1.12 -1.56
CA TYR A 315 25.29 0.23 -1.51
C TYR A 315 26.17 1.28 -2.18
N LEU A 316 25.56 2.34 -2.70
CA LEU A 316 26.27 3.43 -3.39
C LEU A 316 26.68 4.52 -2.39
N GLU A 317 25.73 4.98 -1.60
CA GLU A 317 25.89 6.02 -0.59
C GLU A 317 25.25 5.57 0.72
N GLY A 318 25.67 6.14 1.84
CA GLY A 318 25.05 5.79 3.11
C GLY A 318 25.75 6.34 4.34
N SER A 319 25.13 6.08 5.48
CA SER A 319 25.63 6.44 6.80
C SER A 319 25.34 5.30 7.77
N ILE A 320 26.38 4.74 8.37
CA ILE A 320 26.27 3.72 9.40
C ILE A 320 26.76 4.32 10.72
N ASP A 321 25.85 4.43 11.69
CA ASP A 321 26.18 4.92 13.02
C ASP A 321 27.16 3.95 13.72
N PRO A 322 28.22 4.42 14.40
CA PRO A 322 29.16 3.56 15.11
C PRO A 322 28.56 2.69 16.21
N ALA A 323 27.37 3.03 16.72
CA ALA A 323 26.62 2.25 17.69
C ALA A 323 25.65 1.24 17.06
N ALA A 324 25.56 1.18 15.73
CA ALA A 324 24.84 0.12 15.04
C ALA A 324 25.58 -1.23 15.17
N THR A 325 24.83 -2.32 15.07
CA THR A 325 25.38 -3.68 15.07
C THR A 325 25.16 -4.32 13.71
N ILE A 326 26.25 -4.75 13.06
CA ILE A 326 26.21 -5.48 11.80
C ILE A 326 26.81 -6.87 12.02
N VAL A 327 26.05 -7.91 11.71
CA VAL A 327 26.47 -9.30 11.82
C VAL A 327 26.58 -9.88 10.41
N TYR A 328 27.79 -10.33 10.04
CA TYR A 328 28.04 -10.76 8.67
C TYR A 328 27.60 -12.21 8.40
N ASN A 329 27.82 -13.13 9.35
CA ASN A 329 27.49 -14.55 9.20
C ASN A 329 27.97 -15.22 7.89
N GLY A 330 29.06 -14.73 7.31
CA GLY A 330 29.62 -15.21 6.03
C GLY A 330 29.35 -14.29 4.84
N GLY A 331 28.40 -13.36 4.98
CA GLY A 331 28.08 -12.33 4.01
C GLY A 331 29.03 -11.14 4.06
N ASN A 332 28.83 -10.17 3.19
CA ASN A 332 29.67 -8.99 3.07
C ASN A 332 28.84 -7.73 2.85
N LEU A 333 29.40 -6.61 3.29
CA LEU A 333 28.83 -5.28 3.11
C LEU A 333 29.80 -4.44 2.27
N PHE A 334 29.38 -4.01 1.09
CA PHE A 334 30.22 -3.30 0.13
C PHE A 334 29.66 -1.92 -0.19
N GLU A 335 30.47 -0.88 0.04
CA GLU A 335 30.23 0.43 -0.52
C GLU A 335 30.88 0.50 -1.92
N LEU A 336 30.11 0.83 -2.94
CA LEU A 336 30.63 1.07 -4.27
C LEU A 336 31.16 2.50 -4.35
N GLN A 337 32.48 2.64 -4.35
CA GLN A 337 33.10 3.91 -4.69
C GLN A 337 33.00 4.12 -6.19
N LEU A 338 32.04 4.95 -6.61
CA LEU A 338 32.02 5.52 -7.95
C LEU A 338 33.25 6.42 -8.10
N LEU A 339 34.36 5.86 -8.60
CA LEU A 339 35.50 6.65 -9.00
C LEU A 339 35.00 7.61 -10.09
N LEU A 340 35.07 8.92 -9.81
CA LEU A 340 34.67 10.03 -10.69
C LEU A 340 35.42 10.11 -12.04
N GLY A 341 36.03 9.00 -12.52
CA GLY A 341 36.89 8.94 -13.70
C GLY A 341 36.35 8.19 -14.92
N ASP A 342 35.28 7.39 -14.80
CA ASP A 342 34.87 6.46 -15.88
C ASP A 342 33.77 6.99 -16.83
N PHE A 343 33.41 8.27 -16.73
CA PHE A 343 32.66 8.94 -17.81
C PHE A 343 33.63 9.35 -18.93
N TYR A 344 34.09 8.37 -19.72
CA TYR A 344 34.59 8.68 -21.06
C TYR A 344 33.38 8.96 -21.96
N LEU A 345 33.28 10.23 -22.37
CA LEU A 345 32.44 10.66 -23.48
C LEU A 345 32.95 9.99 -24.75
N ASP A 346 32.15 9.11 -25.34
CA ASP A 346 32.16 8.80 -26.77
C ASP A 346 30.82 9.22 -27.40
#